data_AF-A0A562BP76-F1
#
_entry.id   AF-A0A562BP76-F1
#
_cell.length_a   1.000
_cell.length_b   1.000
_cell.length_c   1.000
_cell.angle_alpha   90.00
_cell.angle_beta   90.00
_cell.angle_gamma   90.00
#
_symmetry.space_group_name_H-M   'P 1'
#
loop_
_entity.id
_entity.type
_entity.pdbx_description
1 polymer ?
#
loop_
_entity_poly.entity_id
_entity_poly.type
_entity_poly.pdbx_seq_one_letter_code
_entity_poly.pdbx_strand_id
1 'polypeptide(L)'
;MPFAQMSKTFRHALSAATALVLTMAALSPWSTAAAQGQREAAPAAAMRTGAGGLYQCVGPNGGTIFRSSPREGCVVLASPDPTPDPQRWLPVMGGNGIMSYLDQRSIRRYGAQLGVVVMRNLPAGGIRTASGEPIASSLKRMVLDCTTSMYAVVEQTLFQRRYARGEPLYTMRPARSAPQPAAAGTLAREVLNRLCH
;
A
#
# COMPACT_ATOMS: atom_id res chain seq x y z
N MET A 1 -58.13 -14.06 6.38
CA MET A 1 -58.86 -13.47 7.54
C MET A 1 -58.61 -14.36 8.75
N PRO A 2 -58.39 -13.85 9.99
CA PRO A 2 -58.41 -12.47 10.52
C PRO A 2 -56.98 -11.94 10.84
N PHE A 3 -56.66 -10.66 10.72
CA PHE A 3 -56.96 -9.48 11.58
C PHE A 3 -56.20 -9.42 12.92
N ALA A 4 -55.30 -8.42 13.04
CA ALA A 4 -55.26 -7.37 14.08
C ALA A 4 -53.87 -6.68 14.03
N GLN A 5 -53.74 -5.41 13.63
CA GLN A 5 -53.92 -4.18 14.43
C GLN A 5 -52.87 -4.07 15.56
N MET A 6 -52.25 -2.94 15.92
CA MET A 6 -52.54 -1.50 15.82
C MET A 6 -51.24 -0.79 16.26
N SER A 7 -50.70 0.17 15.52
CA SER A 7 -50.93 1.64 15.61
C SER A 7 -50.34 2.38 16.83
N LYS A 8 -49.61 3.47 16.54
CA LYS A 8 -49.59 4.82 17.17
C LYS A 8 -48.23 5.49 16.94
N THR A 9 -48.00 6.33 15.92
CA THR A 9 -48.24 7.80 15.83
C THR A 9 -47.93 8.61 17.08
N PHE A 10 -47.00 9.59 16.98
CA PHE A 10 -47.00 10.95 17.57
C PHE A 10 -45.74 11.69 17.04
N ARG A 11 -45.84 12.59 16.04
CA ARG A 11 -46.19 14.04 16.01
C ARG A 11 -45.07 15.01 16.45
N HIS A 12 -44.60 15.78 15.45
CA HIS A 12 -44.26 17.21 15.34
C HIS A 12 -43.65 18.03 16.49
N ALA A 13 -42.57 18.78 16.16
CA ALA A 13 -42.41 20.25 16.26
C ALA A 13 -40.99 20.58 15.70
N LEU A 14 -40.75 21.35 14.64
CA LEU A 14 -41.00 22.76 14.28
C LEU A 14 -40.30 23.80 15.17
N SER A 15 -39.23 24.43 14.64
CA SER A 15 -38.87 25.87 14.70
C SER A 15 -37.36 26.03 14.45
N ALA A 16 -36.90 26.58 13.32
CA ALA A 16 -36.92 27.99 12.91
C ALA A 16 -35.97 28.87 13.73
N ALA A 17 -34.89 29.35 13.09
CA ALA A 17 -34.40 30.72 13.27
C ALA A 17 -33.34 31.04 12.20
N THR A 18 -33.67 32.05 11.42
CA THR A 18 -32.99 32.59 10.26
C THR A 18 -31.98 33.67 10.68
N ALA A 19 -30.87 33.75 9.94
CA ALA A 19 -29.95 34.86 9.67
C ALA A 19 -29.84 36.07 10.63
N LEU A 20 -28.59 36.47 10.91
CA LEU A 20 -28.20 37.87 10.79
C LEU A 20 -26.75 38.00 10.30
N VAL A 21 -26.60 38.66 9.17
CA VAL A 21 -25.34 39.17 8.61
C VAL A 21 -25.01 40.48 9.33
N LEU A 22 -23.76 40.66 9.74
CA LEU A 22 -23.18 42.00 9.91
C LEU A 22 -21.68 41.98 9.54
N THR A 23 -21.41 42.63 8.42
CA THR A 23 -20.12 43.12 7.95
C THR A 23 -19.64 44.27 8.81
N MET A 24 -18.34 44.32 9.14
CA MET A 24 -17.61 45.60 9.18
C MET A 24 -16.14 45.42 8.81
N ALA A 25 -15.65 46.44 8.13
CA ALA A 25 -14.45 46.49 7.33
C ALA A 25 -13.29 47.20 8.03
N ALA A 26 -12.12 47.06 7.40
CA ALA A 26 -10.98 47.98 7.39
C ALA A 26 -10.08 48.00 8.65
N LEU A 27 -8.81 47.64 8.48
CA LEU A 27 -7.74 48.58 8.10
C LEU A 27 -6.40 47.83 8.09
N SER A 28 -5.76 47.80 6.92
CA SER A 28 -4.36 47.44 6.76
C SER A 28 -3.47 48.63 7.16
N PRO A 29 -2.30 48.38 7.75
CA PRO A 29 -1.12 49.09 7.28
C PRO A 29 0.03 48.15 6.93
N TRP A 30 0.65 48.48 5.80
CA TRP A 30 1.87 47.87 5.29
C TRP A 30 3.00 47.91 6.33
N SER A 31 3.69 46.79 6.51
CA SER A 31 5.05 46.77 7.05
C SER A 31 5.95 46.08 6.02
N THR A 32 6.68 46.90 5.27
CA THR A 32 7.81 46.47 4.45
C THR A 32 9.03 46.34 5.36
N ALA A 33 9.46 45.11 5.65
CA ALA A 33 10.80 44.82 6.15
C ALA A 33 11.49 43.86 5.17
N ALA A 34 12.55 44.36 4.56
CA ALA A 34 13.37 43.65 3.60
C ALA A 34 14.22 42.58 4.28
N ALA A 35 14.19 41.38 3.67
CA ALA A 35 15.29 40.43 3.50
C ALA A 35 16.32 40.26 4.64
N GLN A 36 16.21 39.13 5.34
CA GLN A 36 17.37 38.30 5.65
C GLN A 36 16.99 36.84 5.44
N GLY A 37 17.60 36.22 4.43
CA GLY A 37 17.41 34.82 4.08
C GLY A 37 17.95 33.92 5.19
N GLN A 38 17.06 33.47 6.08
CA GLN A 38 17.26 32.23 6.78
C GLN A 38 16.77 31.12 5.85
N ARG A 39 17.71 30.44 5.19
CA ARG A 39 17.51 29.06 4.77
C ARG A 39 17.24 28.28 6.05
N GLU A 40 15.97 28.22 6.41
CA GLU A 40 15.46 27.28 7.39
C GLU A 40 15.72 25.91 6.75
N ALA A 41 16.83 25.30 7.16
CA ALA A 41 17.13 23.93 6.86
C ALA A 41 15.90 23.16 7.32
N ALA A 42 15.11 22.70 6.34
CA ALA A 42 13.98 21.83 6.57
C ALA A 42 14.43 20.79 7.60
N PRO A 43 13.70 20.62 8.72
CA PRO A 43 14.14 19.72 9.76
C PRO A 43 14.41 18.39 9.09
N ALA A 44 15.68 17.96 9.18
CA ALA A 44 16.15 16.68 8.69
C ALA A 44 15.06 15.68 9.02
N ALA A 45 14.39 15.17 7.98
CA ALA A 45 13.23 14.30 8.12
C ALA A 45 13.66 13.20 9.08
N ALA A 46 13.21 13.32 10.34
CA ALA A 46 13.60 12.45 11.41
C ALA A 46 13.38 11.04 10.87
N MET A 47 14.49 10.30 10.80
CA MET A 47 14.57 9.00 10.18
C MET A 47 13.44 8.14 10.75
N ARG A 48 12.31 8.08 10.03
CA ARG A 48 11.20 7.19 10.37
C ARG A 48 11.69 5.81 9.98
N THR A 49 12.40 5.18 10.92
CA THR A 49 12.69 3.77 10.95
C THR A 49 11.36 3.02 10.96
N GLY A 50 10.80 2.80 9.77
CA GLY A 50 9.56 2.04 9.65
C GLY A 50 8.68 2.34 8.45
N ALA A 51 8.89 3.36 7.62
CA ALA A 51 8.01 3.50 6.46
C ALA A 51 8.40 2.49 5.35
N GLY A 52 7.72 1.35 5.24
CA GLY A 52 7.89 0.47 4.09
C GLY A 52 7.52 1.19 2.79
N GLY A 53 8.52 1.53 1.97
CA GLY A 53 8.32 2.38 0.79
C GLY A 53 9.42 2.20 -0.26
N LEU A 54 9.21 2.78 -1.43
CA LEU A 54 10.23 2.84 -2.48
C LEU A 54 11.09 4.09 -2.25
N TYR A 55 12.37 3.87 -2.00
CA TYR A 55 13.35 4.94 -1.79
C TYR A 55 14.19 5.09 -3.05
N GLN A 56 14.41 6.32 -3.49
CA GLN A 56 15.33 6.66 -4.56
C GLN A 56 16.64 7.17 -3.97
N CYS A 57 17.75 6.53 -4.31
CA CYS A 57 19.09 6.83 -3.82
C CYS A 57 20.02 7.17 -4.98
N VAL A 58 21.05 7.99 -4.72
CA VAL A 58 22.18 8.12 -5.64
C VAL A 58 23.05 6.87 -5.53
N GLY A 59 23.35 6.26 -6.67
CA GLY A 59 24.20 5.09 -6.81
C GLY A 59 25.68 5.47 -6.84
N PRO A 60 26.58 4.49 -6.62
CA PRO A 60 28.03 4.72 -6.58
C PRO A 60 28.60 5.28 -7.89
N ASN A 61 27.91 5.07 -9.01
CA ASN A 61 28.31 5.59 -10.33
C ASN A 61 27.55 6.88 -10.71
N GLY A 62 26.94 7.58 -9.73
CA GLY A 62 26.10 8.76 -9.97
C GLY A 62 24.70 8.48 -10.55
N GLY A 63 24.39 7.22 -10.87
CA GLY A 63 23.06 6.79 -11.34
C GLY A 63 22.02 6.73 -10.21
N THR A 64 20.78 6.35 -10.53
CA THR A 64 19.72 6.18 -9.53
C THR A 64 19.58 4.70 -9.14
N ILE A 65 19.52 4.40 -7.83
CA ILE A 65 19.22 3.07 -7.29
C ILE A 65 17.95 3.15 -6.44
N PHE A 66 17.03 2.22 -6.63
CA PHE A 66 15.85 2.10 -5.79
C PHE A 66 16.08 1.11 -4.65
N ARG A 67 15.53 1.40 -3.47
CA ARG A 67 15.64 0.55 -2.27
C ARG A 67 14.31 0.39 -1.57
N SER A 68 14.17 -0.71 -0.84
CA SER A 68 13.03 -1.04 0.02
C SER A 68 13.17 -0.55 1.45
N SER A 69 14.37 -0.13 1.85
CA SER A 69 14.67 0.38 3.19
C SER A 69 15.25 1.79 3.12
N PRO A 70 14.98 2.62 4.14
CA PRO A 70 15.58 3.94 4.24
C PRO A 70 17.11 3.83 4.37
N ARG A 71 17.82 4.72 3.70
CA ARG A 71 19.25 4.98 3.89
C ARG A 71 19.50 6.48 3.82
N GLU A 72 20.58 6.91 4.45
CA GLU A 72 21.06 8.28 4.35
C GLU A 72 21.30 8.66 2.88
N GLY A 73 20.90 9.88 2.50
CA GLY A 73 20.97 10.35 1.11
C GLY A 73 19.89 9.81 0.16
N CYS A 74 18.93 9.01 0.64
CA CYS A 74 17.82 8.53 -0.18
C CYS A 74 16.53 9.33 0.08
N VAL A 75 15.79 9.64 -0.99
CA VAL A 75 14.48 10.30 -0.92
C VAL A 75 13.35 9.28 -0.99
N VAL A 76 12.30 9.47 -0.20
CA VAL A 76 11.07 8.66 -0.29
C VAL A 76 10.31 9.05 -1.54
N LEU A 77 9.94 8.09 -2.37
CA LEU A 77 9.00 8.34 -3.45
C LEU A 77 7.58 8.41 -2.88
N ALA A 78 7.00 9.61 -2.88
CA ALA A 78 5.66 9.83 -2.38
C ALA A 78 4.63 9.07 -3.24
N SER A 79 3.84 8.23 -2.57
CA SER A 79 2.59 7.68 -3.12
C SER A 79 1.44 8.46 -2.52
N PRO A 80 0.41 8.85 -3.30
CA PRO A 80 -0.77 9.53 -2.76
C PRO A 80 -1.54 8.63 -1.77
N ASP A 81 -1.45 7.31 -1.93
CA ASP A 81 -1.99 6.35 -0.98
C ASP A 81 -1.06 6.15 0.23
N PRO A 82 -1.62 6.11 1.46
CA PRO A 82 -0.85 5.86 2.67
C PRO A 82 -0.16 4.50 2.61
N THR A 83 1.12 4.46 2.95
CA THR A 83 1.93 3.24 2.98
C THR A 83 1.33 2.19 3.92
N PRO A 84 1.48 0.89 3.62
CA PRO A 84 0.93 -0.18 4.44
C PRO A 84 1.61 -0.23 5.82
N ASP A 85 0.90 -0.76 6.83
CA ASP A 85 1.43 -0.93 8.18
C ASP A 85 2.75 -1.72 8.17
N PRO A 86 3.87 -1.12 8.59
CA PRO A 86 5.17 -1.77 8.52
C PRO A 86 5.38 -2.87 9.55
N GLN A 87 4.58 -2.93 10.61
CA GLN A 87 4.63 -4.04 11.56
C GLN A 87 4.08 -5.33 10.95
N ARG A 88 3.23 -5.21 9.93
CA ARG A 88 2.69 -6.35 9.19
C ARG A 88 3.42 -6.60 7.88
N TRP A 89 3.68 -5.54 7.11
CA TRP A 89 4.12 -5.63 5.73
C TRP A 89 5.61 -5.33 5.59
N LEU A 90 6.41 -6.37 5.31
CA LEU A 90 7.83 -6.19 5.01
C LEU A 90 8.03 -5.85 3.53
N PRO A 91 8.70 -4.75 3.19
CA PRO A 91 9.01 -4.45 1.81
C PRO A 91 10.05 -5.43 1.26
N VAL A 92 9.81 -5.90 0.04
CA VAL A 92 10.65 -6.83 -0.73
C VAL A 92 10.75 -6.28 -2.15
N MET A 93 11.97 -6.02 -2.60
CA MET A 93 12.23 -5.55 -3.96
C MET A 93 12.70 -6.73 -4.79
N GLY A 94 12.00 -7.04 -5.88
CA GLY A 94 12.48 -8.00 -6.87
C GLY A 94 13.69 -7.46 -7.63
N GLY A 95 14.44 -8.31 -8.32
CA GLY A 95 15.59 -7.90 -9.15
C GLY A 95 15.22 -6.95 -10.30
N ASN A 96 13.93 -6.87 -10.66
CA ASN A 96 13.38 -5.90 -11.61
C ASN A 96 13.06 -4.52 -11.00
N GLY A 97 13.46 -4.26 -9.74
CA GLY A 97 13.23 -2.99 -9.04
C GLY A 97 11.79 -2.77 -8.57
N ILE A 98 10.90 -3.76 -8.76
CA ILE A 98 9.49 -3.61 -8.40
C ILE A 98 9.29 -3.91 -6.92
N MET A 99 8.68 -2.95 -6.22
CA MET A 99 8.31 -3.08 -4.81
C MET A 99 7.12 -4.02 -4.63
N SER A 100 7.29 -4.99 -3.75
CA SER A 100 6.23 -5.86 -3.22
C SER A 100 6.33 -5.87 -1.68
N TYR A 101 5.30 -6.40 -1.03
CA TYR A 101 5.21 -6.41 0.43
C TYR A 101 4.83 -7.80 0.93
N LEU A 102 5.69 -8.42 1.72
CA LEU A 102 5.46 -9.72 2.35
C LEU A 102 4.63 -9.52 3.63
N ASP A 103 3.53 -10.25 3.76
CA ASP A 103 2.72 -10.27 4.99
C ASP A 103 3.37 -11.18 6.03
N GLN A 104 4.02 -10.60 7.04
CA GLN A 104 4.67 -11.36 8.11
C GLN A 104 3.69 -12.27 8.85
N ARG A 105 2.43 -11.83 9.01
CA ARG A 105 1.43 -12.60 9.75
C ARG A 105 0.94 -13.82 8.99
N SER A 106 1.18 -13.88 7.67
CA SER A 106 0.78 -14.98 6.81
C SER A 106 1.78 -16.13 6.75
N ILE A 107 3.01 -15.92 7.23
CA ILE A 107 4.10 -16.90 7.11
C ILE A 107 3.76 -18.13 7.96
N ARG A 108 3.68 -19.31 7.33
CA ARG A 108 3.45 -20.59 7.99
C ARG A 108 4.43 -21.62 7.46
N ARG A 109 5.08 -22.37 8.36
CA ARG A 109 6.07 -23.40 8.00
C ARG A 109 5.49 -24.79 8.20
N TYR A 110 5.71 -25.66 7.21
CA TYR A 110 5.30 -27.06 7.21
C TYR A 110 6.49 -27.89 6.69
N GLY A 111 7.39 -28.29 7.59
CA GLY A 111 8.66 -28.91 7.22
C GLY A 111 9.52 -27.98 6.36
N ALA A 112 9.90 -28.46 5.17
CA ALA A 112 10.65 -27.68 4.18
C ALA A 112 9.80 -26.65 3.41
N GLN A 113 8.47 -26.69 3.55
CA GLN A 113 7.58 -25.79 2.84
C GLN A 113 7.17 -24.57 3.68
N LEU A 114 6.95 -23.45 3.00
CA LEU A 114 6.48 -22.20 3.57
C LEU A 114 5.27 -21.67 2.81
N GLY A 115 4.16 -21.47 3.49
CA GLY A 115 3.04 -20.67 3.00
C GLY A 115 3.29 -19.19 3.26
N VAL A 116 3.12 -18.34 2.24
CA VAL A 116 3.30 -16.88 2.35
C VAL A 116 2.23 -16.13 1.54
N VAL A 117 1.99 -14.86 1.91
CA VAL A 117 1.19 -13.92 1.13
C VAL A 117 2.04 -12.70 0.80
N VAL A 118 2.03 -12.30 -0.47
CA VAL A 118 2.71 -11.11 -0.95
C VAL A 118 1.72 -10.18 -1.65
N MET A 119 1.78 -8.91 -1.29
CA MET A 119 1.03 -7.83 -1.91
C MET A 119 1.90 -7.05 -2.89
N ARG A 120 1.31 -6.56 -3.96
CA ARG A 120 1.97 -5.65 -4.91
C ARG A 120 1.00 -4.60 -5.41
N ASN A 121 1.45 -3.35 -5.49
CA ASN A 121 0.75 -2.32 -6.24
C ASN A 121 1.04 -2.45 -7.73
N LEU A 122 0.00 -2.24 -8.54
CA LEU A 122 0.12 -2.21 -9.99
C LEU A 122 0.46 -0.80 -10.47
N PRO A 123 1.06 -0.67 -11.66
CA PRO A 123 1.26 0.63 -12.30
C PRO A 123 -0.07 1.35 -12.49
N ALA A 124 -0.07 2.67 -12.32
CA ALA A 124 -1.26 3.48 -12.57
C ALA A 124 -1.65 3.41 -14.05
N GLY A 125 -2.96 3.40 -14.34
CA GLY A 125 -3.51 3.57 -15.68
C GLY A 125 -3.51 2.33 -16.60
N GLY A 126 -2.89 1.20 -16.21
CA GLY A 126 -2.63 0.12 -17.17
C GLY A 126 -3.59 -1.08 -17.17
N ILE A 127 -4.22 -1.43 -16.04
CA ILE A 127 -4.92 -2.71 -15.91
C ILE A 127 -6.33 -2.51 -15.36
N ARG A 128 -7.31 -3.05 -16.09
CA ARG A 128 -8.73 -3.02 -15.73
C ARG A 128 -9.32 -4.43 -15.81
N THR A 129 -10.40 -4.66 -15.07
CA THR A 129 -11.24 -5.85 -15.23
C THR A 129 -12.00 -5.79 -16.56
N ALA A 130 -12.66 -6.89 -16.95
CA ALA A 130 -13.56 -6.91 -18.11
C ALA A 130 -14.74 -5.92 -17.96
N SER A 131 -15.18 -5.65 -16.72
CA SER A 131 -16.17 -4.62 -16.37
C SER A 131 -15.62 -3.19 -16.39
N GLY A 132 -14.33 -3.00 -16.67
CA GLY A 132 -13.69 -1.68 -16.74
C GLY A 132 -13.18 -1.13 -15.40
N GLU A 133 -13.29 -1.89 -14.31
CA GLU A 133 -12.84 -1.46 -12.99
C GLU A 133 -11.32 -1.44 -12.93
N PRO A 134 -10.68 -0.34 -12.45
CA PRO A 134 -9.23 -0.28 -12.35
C PRO A 134 -8.72 -1.28 -11.32
N ILE A 135 -7.60 -1.93 -11.62
CA ILE A 135 -6.91 -2.80 -10.68
C ILE A 135 -5.66 -2.06 -10.18
N ALA A 136 -5.66 -1.71 -8.90
CA ALA A 136 -4.57 -0.93 -8.29
C ALA A 136 -3.59 -1.80 -7.50
N SER A 137 -3.99 -2.98 -7.04
CA SER A 137 -3.09 -3.91 -6.36
C SER A 137 -3.55 -5.36 -6.45
N SER A 138 -2.66 -6.27 -6.06
CA SER A 138 -2.92 -7.70 -5.99
C SER A 138 -2.31 -8.32 -4.73
N LEU A 139 -2.97 -9.33 -4.16
CA LEU A 139 -2.39 -10.30 -3.23
C LEU A 139 -2.12 -11.61 -3.97
N LYS A 140 -0.97 -12.22 -3.70
CA LYS A 140 -0.62 -13.57 -4.15
C LYS A 140 -0.31 -14.42 -2.94
N ARG A 141 -1.03 -15.52 -2.78
CA ARG A 141 -0.69 -16.59 -1.85
C ARG A 141 0.21 -17.57 -2.57
N MET A 142 1.35 -17.88 -1.96
CA MET A 142 2.33 -18.79 -2.52
C MET A 142 2.70 -19.86 -1.51
N VAL A 143 3.05 -21.03 -2.02
CA VAL A 143 3.78 -22.06 -1.28
C VAL A 143 5.19 -22.09 -1.84
N LEU A 144 6.19 -22.02 -0.97
CA LEU A 144 7.61 -22.09 -1.29
C LEU A 144 8.16 -23.41 -0.75
N ASP A 145 9.13 -23.99 -1.44
CA ASP A 145 9.86 -25.16 -0.98
C ASP A 145 11.36 -24.80 -0.81
N CYS A 146 11.82 -24.78 0.43
CA CYS A 146 13.19 -24.36 0.76
C CYS A 146 14.25 -25.36 0.30
N THR A 147 13.90 -26.65 0.16
CA THR A 147 14.85 -27.70 -0.26
C THR A 147 15.13 -27.62 -1.75
N THR A 148 14.08 -27.41 -2.55
CA THR A 148 14.15 -27.44 -4.01
C THR A 148 14.21 -26.06 -4.66
N SER A 149 14.06 -24.98 -3.89
CA SER A 149 13.94 -23.61 -4.40
C SER A 149 12.79 -23.44 -5.41
N MET A 150 11.69 -24.17 -5.19
CA MET A 150 10.49 -24.13 -6.03
C MET A 150 9.40 -23.31 -5.36
N TYR A 151 8.45 -22.80 -6.15
CA TYR A 151 7.26 -22.16 -5.61
C TYR A 151 6.02 -22.41 -6.47
N ALA A 152 4.85 -22.34 -5.86
CA ALA A 152 3.56 -22.35 -6.55
C ALA A 152 2.70 -21.18 -6.08
N VAL A 153 2.02 -20.49 -7.00
CA VAL A 153 0.98 -19.51 -6.66
C VAL A 153 -0.34 -20.27 -6.52
N VAL A 154 -0.90 -20.30 -5.32
CA VAL A 154 -2.12 -21.06 -5.04
C VAL A 154 -3.38 -20.20 -5.14
N GLU A 155 -3.23 -18.89 -4.95
CA GLU A 155 -4.34 -17.94 -5.02
C GLU A 155 -3.81 -16.56 -5.39
N GLN A 156 -4.56 -15.83 -6.21
CA GLN A 156 -4.30 -14.43 -6.49
C GLN A 156 -5.60 -13.63 -6.39
N THR A 157 -5.60 -12.59 -5.57
CA THR A 157 -6.74 -11.69 -5.38
C THR A 157 -6.39 -10.30 -5.89
N LEU A 158 -7.34 -9.67 -6.58
CA LEU A 158 -7.20 -8.36 -7.22
C LEU A 158 -8.04 -7.32 -6.47
N PHE A 159 -7.53 -6.10 -6.34
CA PHE A 159 -8.16 -5.01 -5.59
C PHE A 159 -8.19 -3.72 -6.38
N GLN A 160 -9.28 -2.97 -6.21
CA GLN A 160 -9.47 -1.66 -6.83
C GLN A 160 -8.60 -0.57 -6.20
N ARG A 161 -8.21 -0.74 -4.93
CA ARG A 161 -7.37 0.21 -4.19
C ARG A 161 -5.95 -0.33 -4.03
N ARG A 162 -4.99 0.58 -3.85
CA ARG A 162 -3.61 0.21 -3.52
C ARG A 162 -3.53 -0.48 -2.17
N TYR A 163 -2.48 -1.29 -2.01
CA TYR A 163 -2.12 -2.03 -0.81
C TYR A 163 -3.14 -3.07 -0.36
N ALA A 164 -3.85 -3.69 -1.33
CA ALA A 164 -4.86 -4.72 -1.10
C ALA A 164 -5.95 -4.29 -0.10
N ARG A 165 -6.43 -3.05 -0.25
CA ARG A 165 -7.45 -2.47 0.61
C ARG A 165 -8.84 -2.56 -0.02
N GLY A 166 -9.85 -2.64 0.83
CA GLY A 166 -11.26 -2.72 0.43
C GLY A 166 -11.65 -4.11 -0.03
N GLU A 167 -12.83 -4.20 -0.65
CA GLU A 167 -13.36 -5.47 -1.14
C GLU A 167 -12.54 -6.03 -2.31
N PRO A 168 -12.34 -7.35 -2.36
CA PRO A 168 -11.78 -8.02 -3.52
C PRO A 168 -12.62 -7.77 -4.77
N LEU A 169 -11.97 -7.40 -5.88
CA LEU A 169 -12.61 -7.39 -7.21
C LEU A 169 -12.78 -8.82 -7.73
N TYR A 170 -11.73 -9.63 -7.58
CA TYR A 170 -11.69 -10.97 -8.13
C TYR A 170 -10.63 -11.82 -7.45
N THR A 171 -10.92 -13.10 -7.24
CA THR A 171 -9.97 -14.09 -6.72
C THR A 171 -9.83 -15.25 -7.70
N MET A 172 -8.59 -15.51 -8.10
CA MET A 172 -8.20 -16.60 -8.98
C MET A 172 -7.52 -17.70 -8.18
N ARG A 173 -7.92 -18.95 -8.41
CA ARG A 173 -7.25 -20.14 -7.91
C ARG A 173 -6.81 -20.98 -9.11
N PRO A 174 -5.51 -20.97 -9.46
CA PRO A 174 -5.02 -21.78 -10.56
C PRO A 174 -5.34 -23.25 -10.29
N ALA A 175 -6.09 -23.90 -11.20
CA ALA A 175 -6.65 -25.23 -10.95
C ALA A 175 -5.61 -26.36 -10.79
N ARG A 176 -4.34 -26.08 -11.06
CA ARG A 176 -3.13 -26.91 -10.86
C ARG A 176 -1.91 -26.03 -11.15
N SER A 177 -1.52 -25.14 -10.24
CA SER A 177 -0.22 -24.48 -10.39
C SER A 177 0.89 -25.48 -10.06
N ALA A 178 1.48 -26.07 -11.10
CA ALA A 178 2.70 -26.85 -10.92
C ALA A 178 3.76 -25.97 -10.22
N PRO A 179 4.47 -26.48 -9.21
CA PRO A 179 5.62 -25.78 -8.67
C PRO A 179 6.59 -25.44 -9.80
N GLN A 180 7.06 -24.20 -9.80
CA GLN A 180 8.00 -23.67 -10.78
C GLN A 180 9.27 -23.17 -10.08
N PRO A 181 10.44 -23.22 -10.75
CA PRO A 181 11.68 -22.75 -10.16
C PRO A 181 11.62 -21.26 -9.83
N ALA A 182 12.09 -20.89 -8.64
CA ALA A 182 12.29 -19.49 -8.31
C ALA A 182 13.55 -18.97 -9.02
N ALA A 183 13.41 -18.43 -10.23
CA ALA A 183 14.55 -17.90 -10.99
C ALA A 183 15.20 -16.68 -10.29
N ALA A 184 16.50 -16.46 -10.52
CA ALA A 184 17.22 -15.31 -10.00
C ALA A 184 16.54 -13.98 -10.42
N GLY A 185 16.52 -13.00 -9.53
CA GLY A 185 15.87 -11.70 -9.76
C GLY A 185 14.34 -11.71 -9.71
N THR A 186 13.70 -12.87 -9.50
CA THR A 186 12.24 -12.93 -9.29
C THR A 186 11.88 -12.66 -7.83
N LEU A 187 10.67 -12.13 -7.60
CA LEU A 187 10.12 -11.94 -6.26
C LEU A 187 10.12 -13.25 -5.43
N ALA A 188 9.79 -14.38 -6.06
CA ALA A 188 9.77 -15.67 -5.36
C ALA A 188 11.16 -16.05 -4.83
N ARG A 189 12.22 -15.80 -5.62
CA ARG A 189 13.60 -16.03 -5.19
C ARG A 189 13.99 -15.10 -4.04
N GLU A 190 13.62 -13.82 -4.10
CA GLU A 190 13.91 -12.89 -3.00
C GLU A 190 13.22 -13.27 -1.69
N VAL A 191 11.97 -13.76 -1.76
CA VAL A 191 11.26 -14.24 -0.57
C VAL A 191 11.90 -15.53 -0.04
N LEU A 192 12.28 -16.48 -0.91
CA LEU A 192 13.01 -17.70 -0.51
C LEU A 192 14.32 -17.36 0.20
N ASN A 193 15.17 -16.53 -0.39
CA ASN A 193 16.45 -16.11 0.18
C ASN A 193 16.27 -15.49 1.57
N ARG A 194 15.15 -14.80 1.79
CA ARG A 194 14.84 -14.16 3.07
C ARG A 194 14.34 -15.13 4.13
N LEU A 195 13.66 -16.22 3.77
CA LEU A 195 12.95 -17.08 4.73
C LEU A 195 13.53 -18.50 4.89
N CYS A 196 14.38 -18.95 3.98
CA CYS A 196 14.90 -20.32 3.94
C CYS A 196 16.33 -20.46 4.51
N HIS A 197 16.65 -19.75 5.59
CA HIS A 197 17.88 -19.91 6.37
C HIS A 197 17.61 -20.61 7.70
#